data_AF-Q7TU92-F1
#
_entry.id   AF-Q7TU92-F1
#
_cell.length_a   1.000
_cell.length_b   1.000
_cell.length_c   1.000
_cell.angle_alpha   90.00
_cell.angle_beta   90.00
_cell.angle_gamma   90.00
#
_symmetry.space_group_name_H-M   'P 1'
#
loop_
_entity.id
_entity.type
_entity.pdbx_description
1 polymer ?
#
loop_
_entity_poly.entity_id
_entity_poly.type
_entity_poly.pdbx_seq_one_letter_code
_entity_poly.pdbx_strand_id
1 'polypeptide(L)'
;MTLDTAEKQKLIESHQVHATDTGSVEVQVAMLSERISKLSDHLQGNIHDYASRQGLLKMIGKRKRLLSYIKGKNPQNYQDLIKKIGIRG
;
A
#
# COMPACT_ATOMS: atom_id res chain seq x y z
N MET A 1 3.06 -10.09 8.01
CA MET A 1 3.86 -10.55 6.85
C MET A 1 4.72 -9.43 6.29
N THR A 2 5.93 -9.79 5.86
CA THR A 2 6.91 -8.93 5.21
C THR A 2 6.90 -9.17 3.70
N LEU A 3 7.19 -8.13 2.92
CA LEU A 3 7.54 -8.29 1.51
C LEU A 3 9.00 -8.67 1.42
N ASP A 4 9.33 -9.62 0.54
CA ASP A 4 10.72 -9.90 0.22
C ASP A 4 11.35 -8.74 -0.58
N THR A 5 12.66 -8.82 -0.80
CA THR A 5 13.40 -7.76 -1.48
C THR A 5 13.00 -7.61 -2.95
N ALA A 6 12.71 -8.72 -3.65
CA ALA A 6 12.34 -8.69 -5.06
C ALA A 6 10.95 -8.07 -5.27
N GLU A 7 10.00 -8.42 -4.41
CA GLU A 7 8.65 -7.84 -4.40
C GLU A 7 8.67 -6.34 -4.14
N LYS A 8 9.47 -5.90 -3.15
CA LYS A 8 9.65 -4.47 -2.88
C LYS A 8 10.24 -3.76 -4.09
N GLN A 9 11.29 -4.32 -4.69
CA GLN A 9 11.96 -3.71 -5.83
C GLN A 9 11.01 -3.55 -7.02
N LYS A 10 10.24 -4.59 -7.33
CA LYS A 10 9.20 -4.54 -8.38
C LYS A 10 8.15 -3.47 -8.11
N LEU A 11 7.70 -3.35 -6.85
CA LEU A 11 6.71 -2.33 -6.46
C LEU A 11 7.27 -0.92 -6.56
N ILE A 12 8.54 -0.72 -6.16
CA ILE A 12 9.26 0.54 -6.29
C ILE A 12 9.35 0.92 -7.77
N GLU A 13 9.93 0.08 -8.62
CA GLU A 13 10.08 0.34 -10.06
C GLU A 13 8.75 0.65 -10.75
N SER A 14 7.68 -0.03 -10.32
CA SER A 14 6.35 0.18 -10.87
C SER A 14 5.74 1.51 -10.43
N HIS A 15 6.09 2.08 -9.27
CA HIS A 15 5.40 3.24 -8.69
C HIS A 15 6.30 4.45 -8.43
N GLN A 16 7.58 4.35 -8.76
CA GLN A 16 8.55 5.43 -8.62
C GLN A 16 8.18 6.62 -9.52
N VAL A 17 8.36 7.82 -8.99
CA VAL A 17 8.12 9.07 -9.72
C VAL A 17 9.31 9.40 -10.65
N HIS A 18 10.51 8.95 -10.28
CA HIS A 18 11.73 9.06 -11.08
C HIS A 18 12.64 7.86 -10.80
N ALA A 19 13.69 7.66 -11.61
CA ALA A 19 14.52 6.44 -11.59
C ALA A 19 15.24 6.15 -10.25
N THR A 20 15.43 7.16 -9.40
CA THR A 20 16.08 7.06 -8.08
C THR A 20 15.09 7.15 -6.92
N ASP A 21 13.79 7.22 -7.19
CA ASP A 21 12.77 7.31 -6.16
C ASP A 21 12.46 5.95 -5.56
N THR A 22 12.83 5.77 -4.29
CA THR A 22 12.58 4.55 -3.52
C THR A 22 11.55 4.75 -2.40
N GLY A 23 10.95 5.94 -2.29
CA GLY A 23 10.30 6.37 -1.06
C GLY A 23 9.17 7.39 -1.20
N SER A 24 8.73 7.72 -2.41
CA SER A 24 7.56 8.56 -2.65
C SER A 24 6.30 8.00 -1.99
N VAL A 25 5.28 8.85 -1.90
CA VAL A 25 3.99 8.47 -1.32
C VAL A 25 3.34 7.37 -2.15
N GLU A 26 3.47 7.45 -3.47
CA GLU A 26 3.05 6.48 -4.46
C GLU A 26 3.66 5.10 -4.17
N VAL A 27 5.00 5.03 -4.05
CA VAL A 27 5.74 3.82 -3.71
C VAL A 27 5.33 3.26 -2.34
N GLN A 28 5.22 4.12 -1.33
CA GLN A 28 4.82 3.71 0.02
C GLN A 28 3.39 3.15 0.06
N VAL A 29 2.46 3.78 -0.66
CA VAL A 29 1.06 3.33 -0.77
C VAL A 29 0.99 2.00 -1.51
N ALA A 30 1.78 1.80 -2.57
CA ALA A 30 1.85 0.54 -3.28
C ALA A 30 2.36 -0.59 -2.37
N MET A 31 3.48 -0.39 -1.67
CA MET A 31 4.00 -1.35 -0.70
C MET A 31 3.02 -1.67 0.44
N LEU A 32 2.34 -0.65 0.98
CA LEU A 32 1.33 -0.86 2.01
C LEU A 32 0.13 -1.64 1.46
N SER A 33 -0.27 -1.38 0.21
CA SER A 33 -1.41 -2.05 -0.42
C SER A 33 -1.13 -3.53 -0.65
N GLU A 34 0.06 -3.88 -1.14
CA GLU A 34 0.47 -5.27 -1.29
C GLU A 34 0.47 -6.01 0.07
N ARG A 35 1.05 -5.38 1.11
CA ARG A 35 1.05 -5.95 2.46
C ARG A 35 -0.35 -6.15 3.03
N ILE A 36 -1.26 -5.21 2.76
CA ILE A 36 -2.66 -5.32 3.17
C ILE A 36 -3.33 -6.49 2.45
N SER A 37 -3.11 -6.65 1.13
CA SER A 37 -3.66 -7.78 0.37
C SER A 37 -3.21 -9.11 0.95
N LYS A 38 -1.90 -9.33 1.06
CA LYS A 38 -1.33 -10.57 1.61
C LYS A 38 -1.83 -10.87 3.02
N LEU A 39 -1.89 -9.86 3.88
CA LEU A 39 -2.36 -10.06 5.25
C LEU A 39 -3.87 -10.31 5.31
N SER A 40 -4.65 -9.70 4.42
CA SER A 40 -6.08 -9.97 4.29
C SER A 40 -6.32 -11.43 3.89
N ASP A 41 -5.60 -11.92 2.88
CA ASP A 41 -5.71 -13.30 2.41
C ASP A 41 -5.30 -14.30 3.51
N HIS A 42 -4.19 -14.03 4.20
CA HIS A 42 -3.76 -14.83 5.34
C HIS A 42 -4.84 -14.93 6.44
N LEU A 43 -5.50 -13.82 6.77
CA LEU A 43 -6.52 -13.77 7.81
C LEU A 43 -7.83 -14.47 7.44
N GLN A 44 -8.06 -14.81 6.16
CA GLN A 44 -9.21 -15.63 5.75
C GLN A 44 -9.11 -17.04 6.36
N GLY A 45 -7.91 -17.63 6.36
CA GLY A 45 -7.66 -18.94 6.99
C GLY A 45 -7.34 -18.87 8.48
N ASN A 46 -6.98 -17.70 8.99
CA ASN A 46 -6.49 -17.50 10.37
C ASN A 46 -7.42 -16.57 11.16
N ILE A 47 -8.68 -16.97 11.30
CA ILE A 47 -9.74 -16.10 11.86
C ILE A 47 -9.47 -15.64 13.30
N HIS A 48 -8.73 -16.44 14.08
CA HIS A 48 -8.37 -16.17 15.47
C HIS A 48 -7.06 -15.37 15.64
N ASP A 49 -6.37 -15.01 14.55
CA ASP A 49 -5.21 -14.13 14.63
C ASP A 49 -5.65 -12.65 14.77
N TYR A 50 -6.09 -12.30 15.98
CA TYR A 50 -6.54 -10.95 16.32
C TYR A 50 -5.40 -9.93 16.31
N ALA A 51 -4.17 -10.36 16.62
CA ALA A 51 -3.00 -9.49 16.63
C ALA A 51 -2.67 -9.00 15.22
N SER A 52 -2.63 -9.93 14.24
CA SER A 52 -2.46 -9.57 12.84
C SER A 52 -3.62 -8.76 12.30
N ARG A 53 -4.87 -9.05 12.71
CA ARG A 53 -6.03 -8.22 12.35
C ARG A 53 -5.89 -6.79 12.83
N GLN A 54 -5.41 -6.57 14.06
CA GLN A 54 -5.11 -5.22 14.55
C GLN A 54 -4.01 -4.54 13.73
N GLY A 55 -2.96 -5.28 13.36
CA GLY A 55 -1.91 -4.81 12.46
C GLY A 55 -2.44 -4.41 11.08
N LEU A 56 -3.36 -5.21 10.52
CA LEU A 56 -4.05 -4.92 9.25
C LEU A 56 -4.80 -3.58 9.33
N LEU A 57 -5.61 -3.38 10.38
CA LEU A 57 -6.36 -2.14 10.57
C LEU A 57 -5.45 -0.91 10.67
N LYS A 58 -4.32 -1.03 11.38
CA LYS A 58 -3.31 0.04 11.45
C LYS A 58 -2.72 0.36 10.06
N MET A 59 -2.42 -0.66 9.26
CA MET A 59 -1.92 -0.46 7.89
C MET A 59 -2.95 0.20 6.98
N ILE A 60 -4.22 -0.21 7.06
CA ILE A 60 -5.33 0.42 6.32
C ILE A 60 -5.45 1.90 6.69
N GLY A 61 -5.41 2.22 7.99
CA GLY A 61 -5.44 3.60 8.47
C GLY A 61 -4.25 4.43 7.95
N LYS A 62 -3.03 3.87 7.98
CA LYS A 62 -1.84 4.53 7.42
C LYS A 62 -1.98 4.80 5.93
N ARG A 63 -2.45 3.82 5.14
CA ARG A 63 -2.70 3.97 3.70
C ARG A 63 -3.73 5.07 3.43
N LYS A 64 -4.85 5.09 4.17
CA LYS A 64 -5.89 6.14 4.04
C LYS A 64 -5.31 7.54 4.29
N ARG A 65 -4.46 7.70 5.30
CA ARG A 65 -3.79 8.98 5.61
C ARG A 65 -2.87 9.44 4.47
N LEU A 66 -2.07 8.52 3.91
CA LEU A 66 -1.20 8.81 2.77
C LEU A 66 -1.98 9.17 1.51
N LEU A 67 -3.07 8.44 1.23
CA LEU A 67 -3.98 8.74 0.12
C LEU A 67 -4.65 10.12 0.27
N SER A 68 -5.06 10.49 1.48
CA SER A 68 -5.60 11.83 1.76
C SER A 68 -4.56 12.92 1.51
N TYR A 69 -3.31 12.69 1.93
CA TYR A 69 -2.21 13.63 1.71
C TYR A 69 -1.95 13.87 0.22
N ILE A 70 -1.82 12.80 -0.58
CA ILE A 70 -1.58 12.94 -2.02
C ILE A 70 -2.79 13.55 -2.74
N LYS A 71 -4.02 13.21 -2.34
CA LYS A 71 -5.24 13.83 -2.88
C LYS A 71 -5.26 15.35 -2.70
N GLY A 72 -4.83 15.83 -1.53
CA GLY A 72 -4.75 17.27 -1.25
C GLY A 72 -3.62 17.99 -1.99
N LYS A 73 -2.50 17.29 -2.27
CA LYS A 73 -1.34 17.87 -2.93
C LYS A 73 -1.42 17.82 -4.46
N ASN A 74 -1.85 16.68 -5.00
CA ASN A 74 -1.96 16.42 -6.42
C ASN A 74 -3.13 15.43 -6.68
N PRO A 75 -4.34 15.95 -6.96
CA PRO A 75 -5.51 15.14 -7.24
C PRO A 75 -5.34 14.16 -8.40
N GLN A 76 -4.55 14.51 -9.42
CA GLN A 76 -4.31 13.66 -10.58
C GLN A 76 -3.47 12.43 -10.20
N ASN A 77 -2.35 12.63 -9.51
CA ASN A 77 -1.54 11.51 -9.01
C ASN A 77 -2.35 10.60 -8.08
N TYR A 78 -3.23 11.17 -7.26
CA TYR A 78 -4.15 10.39 -6.44
C TYR A 78 -5.04 9.48 -7.29
N GLN A 79 -5.69 10.02 -8.34
CA GLN A 79 -6.56 9.26 -9.23
C GLN A 79 -5.80 8.15 -9.97
N ASP A 80 -4.60 8.46 -10.47
CA ASP A 80 -3.77 7.49 -11.18
C ASP A 80 -3.31 6.37 -10.23
N LEU A 81 -2.92 6.72 -9.02
CA LEU A 81 -2.47 5.77 -8.00
C LEU A 81 -3.60 4.83 -7.57
N ILE A 82 -4.80 5.35 -7.24
CA ILE A 82 -5.93 4.50 -6.82
C ILE A 82 -6.38 3.56 -7.95
N LYS A 83 -6.35 4.02 -9.20
CA LYS A 83 -6.67 3.22 -10.37
C LYS A 83 -5.66 2.09 -10.55
N LYS A 84 -4.37 2.39 -10.40
CA LYS A 84 -3.28 1.43 -10.56
C LYS A 84 -3.29 0.32 -9.51
N ILE A 85 -3.58 0.67 -8.25
CA ILE A 85 -3.63 -0.32 -7.15
C ILE A 85 -5.01 -0.96 -6.97
N GLY A 86 -6.01 -0.60 -7.79
CA GLY A 86 -7.34 -1.21 -7.77
C GLY A 86 -8.20 -0.89 -6.54
N ILE A 87 -7.84 0.14 -5.77
CA ILE A 87 -8.60 0.53 -4.58
C ILE A 87 -9.64 1.58 -4.97
N ARG A 88 -10.90 1.34 -4.61
CA ARG A 88 -11.93 2.37 -4.62
C ARG A 88 -12.04 2.98 -3.22
N GLY A 89 -12.03 4.30 -3.15
CA GLY A 89 -12.19 5.06 -1.91
C GLY A 89 -12.58 6.49 -2.18
#